data_AF-A0A6N6PRU3-F1
#
_entry.id   AF-A0A6N6PRU3-F1
#
_cell.length_a   1.000
_cell.length_b   1.000
_cell.length_c   1.000
_cell.angle_alpha   90.00
_cell.angle_beta   90.00
_cell.angle_gamma   90.00
#
_symmetry.space_group_name_H-M   'P 1'
#
loop_
_entity.id
_entity.type
_entity.pdbx_description
1 polymer ?
#
loop_
_entity_poly.entity_id
_entity_poly.type
_entity_poly.pdbx_seq_one_letter_code
_entity_poly.pdbx_strand_id
1 'polypeptide(L)'
;MNSIFSGCILIAVAWMFSLGLLTAQISINSPTVPRSKPEDRILVIVETSSAMQKRRENVQKIIGEMFLSGLGGDMRSGDSIGMWTFNNELQTGQFPLQRWTKATRERVAVTMVQFLQQQHFEKSARPSIFWDALTNIVAHSERITVIIVGSGSEPIKGTPFDESIAENYLKNDEAQRKAKMPFVTILRAYYGKLVSFSVCLPPWPMELPEYPKEARRAPEPAATKPAPVEPKSAVAPAIPAADYPPVYATNMPIIEPPSLEVSTNFALIAPDSIVTPTNEAATTKPAPPPEPSAKQNTVTSPASLANQKAPLPVVTILVAGIALLIGIMVVFIALLRWTRRSAGESLITRTMNKRDD
;
A
#
# COMPACT_ATOMS: atom_id res chain seq x y z
N MET A 1 26.69 -87.82 42.31
CA MET A 1 27.58 -87.82 43.49
C MET A 1 28.10 -86.41 43.71
N ASN A 2 27.85 -85.89 44.91
CA ASN A 2 28.53 -84.79 45.63
C ASN A 2 28.40 -83.37 45.01
N SER A 3 27.59 -82.41 45.47
CA SER A 3 27.23 -81.88 46.81
C SER A 3 28.27 -80.90 47.40
N ILE A 4 27.77 -79.69 47.71
CA ILE A 4 28.07 -78.82 48.89
C ILE A 4 28.96 -77.56 48.75
N PHE A 5 28.28 -76.42 48.95
CA PHE A 5 28.58 -75.20 49.75
C PHE A 5 29.97 -74.51 49.73
N SER A 6 29.95 -73.20 49.46
CA SER A 6 30.37 -72.09 50.34
C SER A 6 30.35 -70.80 49.49
N GLY A 7 29.66 -69.71 49.83
CA GLY A 7 29.45 -69.13 51.14
C GLY A 7 30.24 -67.81 51.22
N CYS A 8 29.58 -66.72 50.81
CA CYS A 8 29.63 -65.37 51.38
C CYS A 8 30.96 -64.61 51.61
N ILE A 9 30.85 -63.28 51.43
CA ILE A 9 31.59 -62.21 52.16
C ILE A 9 32.86 -61.64 51.49
N LEU A 10 32.63 -60.50 50.82
CA LEU A 10 33.24 -59.17 51.05
C LEU A 10 34.74 -58.92 50.77
N ILE A 11 34.95 -57.81 50.05
CA ILE A 11 36.13 -56.92 49.97
C ILE A 11 37.08 -57.17 48.79
N ALA A 12 36.83 -56.46 47.69
CA ALA A 12 37.86 -55.74 46.94
C ALA A 12 37.21 -54.57 46.19
N VAL A 13 36.85 -53.55 46.97
CA VAL A 13 36.66 -52.17 46.51
C VAL A 13 37.97 -51.68 45.87
N ALA A 14 37.84 -50.79 44.89
CA ALA A 14 38.87 -49.83 44.43
C ALA A 14 39.47 -50.02 43.03
N TRP A 15 38.69 -50.29 41.98
CA TRP A 15 39.10 -49.97 40.60
C TRP A 15 37.91 -49.55 39.74
N MET A 16 37.19 -48.48 40.14
CA MET A 16 36.08 -47.98 39.31
C MET A 16 35.81 -46.47 39.49
N PHE A 17 36.85 -45.64 39.57
CA PHE A 17 36.68 -44.18 39.56
C PHE A 17 37.89 -43.49 38.92
N SER A 18 37.84 -43.28 37.60
CA SER A 18 38.32 -42.07 36.91
C SER A 18 38.56 -42.37 35.43
N LEU A 19 37.50 -42.25 34.63
CA LEU A 19 37.68 -41.76 33.27
C LEU A 19 36.71 -40.60 33.10
N GLY A 20 37.20 -39.42 33.47
CA GLY A 20 36.46 -38.17 33.41
C GLY A 20 36.02 -37.89 31.98
N LEU A 21 34.71 -37.93 31.77
CA LEU A 21 34.08 -37.44 30.56
C LEU A 21 34.15 -35.90 30.61
N LEU A 22 35.16 -35.34 29.95
CA LEU A 22 35.28 -33.91 29.71
C LEU A 22 34.16 -33.51 28.72
N THR A 23 32.98 -33.20 29.24
CA THR A 23 31.94 -32.55 28.43
C THR A 23 32.36 -31.10 28.19
N ALA A 24 32.99 -30.86 27.04
CA ALA A 24 33.17 -29.51 26.54
C ALA A 24 31.77 -28.90 26.36
N GLN A 25 31.41 -27.98 27.26
CA GLN A 25 30.26 -27.10 27.11
C GLN A 25 30.54 -26.21 25.90
N ILE A 26 30.10 -26.64 24.72
CA ILE A 26 30.03 -25.80 23.54
C ILE A 26 28.93 -24.78 23.82
N SER A 27 29.34 -23.62 24.33
CA SER A 27 28.48 -22.45 24.39
C SER A 27 28.17 -22.06 22.94
N ILE A 28 26.96 -22.38 22.49
CA ILE A 28 26.45 -21.88 21.21
C ILE A 28 26.17 -20.40 21.42
N ASN A 29 27.22 -19.58 21.29
CA ASN A 29 27.04 -18.16 21.04
C ASN A 29 26.37 -18.05 19.67
N SER A 30 25.04 -17.92 19.67
CA SER A 30 24.31 -17.54 18.45
C SER A 30 25.00 -16.29 17.88
N PRO A 31 25.45 -16.31 16.61
CA PRO A 31 26.04 -15.14 16.01
C PRO A 31 25.01 -14.02 16.13
N THR A 32 25.41 -12.94 16.81
CA THR A 32 24.61 -11.72 16.87
C THR A 32 24.54 -11.20 15.45
N VAL A 33 23.48 -11.56 14.73
CA VAL A 33 23.20 -10.99 13.42
C VAL A 33 23.18 -9.48 13.64
N PRO A 34 24.04 -8.69 12.98
CA PRO A 34 23.98 -7.25 13.10
C PRO A 34 22.55 -6.84 12.76
N ARG A 35 21.87 -6.20 13.73
CA ARG A 35 20.48 -5.76 13.58
C ARG A 35 20.41 -4.93 12.31
N SER A 36 19.83 -5.49 11.25
CA SER A 36 19.59 -4.76 10.02
C SER A 36 18.85 -3.49 10.39
N LYS A 37 19.29 -2.37 9.82
CA LYS A 37 18.67 -1.06 10.04
C LYS A 37 17.14 -1.20 9.91
N PRO A 38 16.33 -0.62 10.82
CA PRO A 38 14.88 -0.80 10.78
C PRO A 38 14.34 -0.44 9.40
N GLU A 39 13.61 -1.37 8.78
CA GLU A 39 12.88 -1.14 7.53
C GLU A 39 11.71 -0.21 7.82
N ASP A 40 11.50 0.83 7.00
CA ASP A 40 10.36 1.70 7.20
C ASP A 40 9.09 1.02 6.68
N ARG A 41 8.03 1.08 7.48
CA ARG A 41 6.69 0.64 7.07
C ARG A 41 5.95 1.83 6.50
N ILE A 42 5.34 1.66 5.34
CA ILE A 42 4.48 2.65 4.71
C ILE A 42 3.08 2.05 4.63
N LEU A 43 2.10 2.77 5.19
CA LEU A 43 0.69 2.42 5.06
C LEU A 43 -0.02 3.53 4.32
N VAL A 44 -0.58 3.20 3.16
CA VAL A 44 -1.44 4.12 2.40
C VAL A 44 -2.90 3.81 2.72
N ILE A 45 -3.67 4.81 3.11
CA ILE A 45 -5.11 4.68 3.39
C ILE A 45 -5.82 5.58 2.38
N VAL A 46 -6.63 4.98 1.49
CA VAL A 46 -7.30 5.71 0.42
C VAL A 46 -8.81 5.72 0.62
N GLU A 47 -9.40 6.90 0.63
CA GLU A 47 -10.85 7.07 0.68
C GLU A 47 -11.48 6.67 -0.66
N THR A 48 -12.38 5.69 -0.63
CA THR A 48 -13.16 5.18 -1.77
C THR A 48 -14.64 5.58 -1.64
N SER A 49 -14.91 6.79 -1.14
CA SER A 49 -16.26 7.34 -1.00
C SER A 49 -16.82 7.89 -2.33
N SER A 50 -18.14 8.09 -2.40
CA SER A 50 -18.79 8.78 -3.52
C SER A 50 -18.22 10.21 -3.73
N ALA A 51 -17.81 10.90 -2.67
CA ALA A 51 -17.22 12.24 -2.77
C ALA A 51 -15.89 12.21 -3.55
N MET A 52 -15.15 11.10 -3.48
CA MET A 52 -13.88 10.92 -4.15
C MET A 52 -13.99 10.50 -5.63
N GLN A 53 -15.20 10.17 -6.12
CA GLN A 53 -15.39 9.67 -7.49
C GLN A 53 -14.88 10.65 -8.56
N LYS A 54 -15.13 11.95 -8.38
CA LYS A 54 -14.65 13.02 -9.30
C LYS A 54 -13.13 13.24 -9.24
N ARG A 55 -12.44 12.63 -8.27
CA ARG A 55 -11.01 12.77 -8.00
C ARG A 55 -10.23 11.48 -8.31
N ARG A 56 -10.91 10.40 -8.71
CA ARG A 56 -10.32 9.06 -8.90
C ARG A 56 -9.06 9.08 -9.76
N GLU A 57 -9.09 9.73 -10.91
CA GLU A 57 -7.95 9.79 -11.83
C GLU A 57 -6.75 10.53 -11.19
N ASN A 58 -7.02 11.63 -10.48
CA ASN A 58 -5.98 12.38 -9.78
C ASN A 58 -5.40 11.56 -8.63
N VAL A 59 -6.23 10.84 -7.86
CA VAL A 59 -5.77 9.92 -6.80
C VAL A 59 -4.81 8.87 -7.37
N GLN A 60 -5.19 8.23 -8.48
CA GLN A 60 -4.35 7.24 -9.16
C GLN A 60 -3.02 7.85 -9.61
N LYS A 61 -3.07 9.02 -10.26
CA LYS A 61 -1.88 9.73 -10.71
C LYS A 61 -0.93 10.05 -9.56
N ILE A 62 -1.45 10.65 -8.49
CA ILE A 62 -0.66 11.05 -7.31
C ILE A 62 0.01 9.84 -6.67
N ILE A 63 -0.73 8.75 -6.45
CA ILE A 63 -0.17 7.51 -5.90
C ILE A 63 0.92 6.94 -6.82
N GLY A 64 0.67 6.89 -8.14
CA GLY A 64 1.67 6.45 -9.11
C GLY A 64 2.96 7.27 -9.04
N GLU A 65 2.87 8.59 -9.13
CA GLU A 65 4.02 9.52 -9.09
C GLU A 65 4.76 9.45 -7.75
N MET A 66 4.02 9.35 -6.65
CA MET A 66 4.55 9.26 -5.29
C MET A 66 5.45 8.03 -5.12
N PHE A 67 4.98 6.85 -5.52
CA PHE A 67 5.75 5.62 -5.33
C PHE A 67 6.79 5.38 -6.43
N LEU A 68 6.60 5.98 -7.62
CA LEU A 68 7.60 6.02 -8.67
C LEU A 68 8.82 6.86 -8.25
N SER A 69 8.58 8.01 -7.60
CA SER A 69 9.64 8.87 -7.05
C SER A 69 10.25 8.33 -5.74
N GLY A 70 9.62 7.32 -5.11
CA GLY A 70 10.04 6.83 -3.80
C GLY A 70 9.81 7.87 -2.71
N LEU A 71 8.62 8.50 -2.69
CA LEU A 71 8.24 9.58 -1.79
C LEU A 71 9.24 10.75 -1.80
N GLY A 72 9.61 11.22 -3.00
CA GLY A 72 10.63 12.28 -3.12
C GLY A 72 12.06 11.82 -2.79
N GLY A 73 12.32 10.51 -2.81
CA GLY A 73 13.64 9.93 -2.56
C GLY A 73 13.87 9.46 -1.12
N ASP A 74 12.89 9.63 -0.24
CA ASP A 74 12.95 9.21 1.16
C ASP A 74 12.81 7.70 1.36
N MET A 75 12.22 6.99 0.39
CA MET A 75 12.08 5.54 0.46
C MET A 75 13.41 4.82 0.32
N ARG A 76 13.58 3.79 1.15
CA ARG A 76 14.79 2.96 1.21
C ARG A 76 14.50 1.59 0.62
N SER A 77 15.57 0.97 0.11
CA SER A 77 15.50 -0.41 -0.35
C SER A 77 15.15 -1.32 0.83
N GLY A 78 14.08 -2.10 0.68
CA GLY A 78 13.56 -2.99 1.72
C GLY A 78 12.30 -2.45 2.40
N ASP A 79 11.96 -1.18 2.24
CA ASP A 79 10.75 -0.60 2.83
C ASP A 79 9.50 -1.38 2.40
N SER A 80 8.56 -1.56 3.33
CA SER A 80 7.32 -2.30 3.10
C SER A 80 6.15 -1.35 2.86
N ILE A 81 5.30 -1.66 1.89
CA ILE A 81 4.13 -0.84 1.55
C ILE A 81 2.86 -1.68 1.67
N GLY A 82 1.95 -1.26 2.53
CA GLY A 82 0.58 -1.73 2.58
C GLY A 82 -0.40 -0.65 2.06
N MET A 83 -1.57 -1.09 1.61
CA MET A 83 -2.67 -0.19 1.25
C MET A 83 -3.97 -0.68 1.85
N TRP A 84 -4.70 0.23 2.47
CA TRP A 84 -6.09 0.08 2.88
C TRP A 84 -6.96 1.02 2.08
N THR A 85 -8.21 0.63 1.88
CA THR A 85 -9.25 1.54 1.41
C THR A 85 -10.32 1.69 2.46
N PHE A 86 -11.05 2.80 2.40
CA PHE A 86 -12.18 2.99 3.30
C PHE A 86 -13.26 3.86 2.68
N ASN A 87 -14.50 3.56 3.06
CA ASN A 87 -15.64 4.44 2.90
C ASN A 87 -16.38 4.53 4.24
N ASN A 88 -17.55 3.92 4.37
CA ASN A 88 -18.20 3.68 5.67
C ASN A 88 -17.73 2.37 6.32
N GLU A 89 -16.96 1.56 5.58
CA GLU A 89 -16.33 0.30 5.99
C GLU A 89 -14.83 0.38 5.68
N LEU A 90 -14.01 -0.28 6.50
CA LEU A 90 -12.57 -0.42 6.28
C LEU A 90 -12.30 -1.70 5.51
N GLN A 91 -11.57 -1.60 4.39
CA GLN A 91 -11.07 -2.76 3.67
C GLN A 91 -9.55 -2.89 3.86
N THR A 92 -9.15 -3.94 4.57
CA THR A 92 -7.74 -4.31 4.79
C THR A 92 -7.41 -5.63 4.09
N GLY A 93 -6.12 -5.92 3.89
CA GLY A 93 -5.64 -7.21 3.38
C GLY A 93 -5.87 -7.50 1.88
N GLN A 94 -6.64 -6.66 1.17
CA GLN A 94 -6.90 -6.83 -0.26
C GLN A 94 -5.71 -6.46 -1.14
N PHE A 95 -4.91 -5.47 -0.71
CA PHE A 95 -3.71 -5.09 -1.41
C PHE A 95 -2.53 -5.98 -0.97
N PRO A 96 -1.83 -6.66 -1.90
CA PRO A 96 -0.67 -7.46 -1.55
C PRO A 96 0.46 -6.58 -1.03
N LEU A 97 1.05 -6.95 0.12
CA LEU A 97 2.16 -6.20 0.70
C LEU A 97 3.33 -6.13 -0.30
N GLN A 98 3.77 -4.90 -0.61
CA GLN A 98 4.86 -4.67 -1.55
C GLN A 98 6.18 -4.41 -0.83
N ARG A 99 7.29 -4.74 -1.49
CA ARG A 99 8.64 -4.34 -1.09
C ARG A 99 9.19 -3.33 -2.09
N TRP A 100 9.59 -2.17 -1.58
CA TRP A 100 10.12 -1.11 -2.40
C TRP A 100 11.65 -1.20 -2.51
N THR A 101 12.14 -1.06 -3.73
CA THR A 101 13.55 -0.86 -4.06
C THR A 101 13.62 0.03 -5.29
N LYS A 102 14.78 0.61 -5.59
CA LYS A 102 14.98 1.35 -6.86
C LYS A 102 14.68 0.50 -8.09
N ALA A 103 14.92 -0.81 -8.02
CA ALA A 103 14.67 -1.77 -9.11
C ALA A 103 13.19 -2.16 -9.24
N THR A 104 12.42 -2.13 -8.15
CA THR A 104 11.00 -2.54 -8.13
C THR A 104 10.02 -1.37 -8.17
N ARG A 105 10.49 -0.12 -8.03
CA ARG A 105 9.65 1.10 -7.91
C ARG A 105 8.56 1.24 -8.98
N GLU A 106 8.88 0.96 -10.25
CA GLU A 106 7.92 1.09 -11.35
C GLU A 106 6.81 0.06 -11.24
N ARG A 107 7.18 -1.21 -10.98
CA ARG A 107 6.21 -2.29 -10.74
C ARG A 107 5.32 -1.96 -9.56
N VAL A 108 5.89 -1.52 -8.45
CA VAL A 108 5.14 -1.14 -7.24
C VAL A 108 4.13 -0.03 -7.56
N ALA A 109 4.57 1.04 -8.22
CA ALA A 109 3.70 2.15 -8.60
C ALA A 109 2.54 1.68 -9.50
N VAL A 110 2.82 0.87 -10.51
CA VAL A 110 1.80 0.30 -11.41
C VAL A 110 0.82 -0.59 -10.64
N THR A 111 1.31 -1.49 -9.77
CA THR A 111 0.46 -2.37 -8.96
C THR A 111 -0.48 -1.58 -8.04
N MET A 112 0.01 -0.49 -7.43
CA MET A 112 -0.82 0.38 -6.60
C MET A 112 -1.91 1.08 -7.42
N VAL A 113 -1.58 1.59 -8.61
CA VAL A 113 -2.56 2.23 -9.50
C VAL A 113 -3.59 1.22 -10.01
N GLN A 114 -3.17 0.02 -10.43
CA GLN A 114 -4.06 -1.03 -10.89
C GLN A 114 -5.03 -1.48 -9.79
N PHE A 115 -4.55 -1.64 -8.57
CA PHE A 115 -5.41 -1.92 -7.43
C PHE A 115 -6.48 -0.84 -7.24
N LEU A 116 -6.10 0.44 -7.31
CA LEU A 116 -7.03 1.58 -7.19
C LEU A 116 -8.02 1.71 -8.35
N GLN A 117 -7.66 1.25 -9.56
CA GLN A 117 -8.56 1.21 -10.71
C GLN A 117 -9.70 0.21 -10.53
N GLN A 118 -9.46 -0.86 -9.78
CA GLN A 118 -10.46 -1.89 -9.47
C GLN A 118 -11.41 -1.49 -8.34
N GLN A 119 -11.10 -0.43 -7.59
CA GLN A 119 -11.92 0.00 -6.47
C GLN A 119 -13.17 0.76 -6.93
N HIS A 120 -14.32 0.40 -6.35
CA HIS A 120 -15.57 1.13 -6.52
C HIS A 120 -15.61 2.32 -5.54
N PHE A 121 -15.98 3.50 -6.04
CA PHE A 121 -16.08 4.72 -5.26
C PHE A 121 -17.55 4.95 -4.94
N GLU A 122 -17.92 4.72 -3.69
CA GLU A 122 -19.31 4.61 -3.27
C GLU A 122 -19.47 4.92 -1.78
N LYS A 123 -20.72 5.11 -1.34
CA LYS A 123 -21.09 5.39 0.05
C LYS A 123 -20.41 6.67 0.58
N SER A 124 -20.69 7.01 1.84
CA SER A 124 -20.07 8.15 2.52
C SER A 124 -18.76 7.72 3.19
N ALA A 125 -17.81 8.64 3.34
CA ALA A 125 -16.60 8.41 4.11
C ALA A 125 -16.92 8.41 5.62
N ARG A 126 -16.21 7.59 6.40
CA ARG A 126 -16.17 7.62 7.87
C ARG A 126 -14.75 7.37 8.34
N PRO A 127 -13.89 8.38 8.45
CA PRO A 127 -12.49 8.19 8.82
C PRO A 127 -12.30 7.52 10.19
N SER A 128 -13.28 7.61 11.09
CA SER A 128 -13.18 7.03 12.42
C SER A 128 -12.98 5.51 12.44
N ILE A 129 -13.41 4.81 11.38
CA ILE A 129 -13.45 3.34 11.33
C ILE A 129 -12.07 2.69 11.23
N PHE A 130 -11.05 3.42 10.77
CA PHE A 130 -9.71 2.86 10.63
C PHE A 130 -8.83 3.05 11.85
N TRP A 131 -9.28 3.81 12.87
CA TRP A 131 -8.40 4.20 13.98
C TRP A 131 -7.93 3.04 14.84
N ASP A 132 -8.82 2.13 15.22
CA ASP A 132 -8.43 0.99 16.06
C ASP A 132 -7.40 0.12 15.33
N ALA A 133 -7.62 -0.13 14.04
CA ALA A 133 -6.68 -0.88 13.21
C ALA A 133 -5.35 -0.13 13.02
N LEU A 134 -5.41 1.18 12.78
CA LEU A 134 -4.24 2.02 12.56
C LEU A 134 -3.39 2.14 13.82
N THR A 135 -4.00 2.44 14.97
CA THR A 135 -3.29 2.56 16.25
C THR A 135 -2.64 1.24 16.65
N ASN A 136 -3.29 0.10 16.38
CA ASN A 136 -2.68 -1.21 16.57
C ASN A 136 -1.41 -1.40 15.72
N ILE A 137 -1.43 -1.04 14.42
CA ILE A 137 -0.22 -1.13 13.59
C ILE A 137 0.86 -0.15 14.05
N VAL A 138 0.47 1.07 14.42
CA VAL A 138 1.41 2.08 14.92
C VAL A 138 2.10 1.57 16.18
N ALA A 139 1.36 1.05 17.16
CA ALA A 139 1.88 0.51 18.40
C ALA A 139 2.94 -0.59 18.20
N HIS A 140 2.79 -1.40 17.15
CA HIS A 140 3.71 -2.49 16.78
C HIS A 140 4.74 -2.09 15.73
N SER A 141 4.97 -0.80 15.53
CA SER A 141 5.93 -0.29 14.56
C SER A 141 6.99 0.57 15.24
N GLU A 142 8.26 0.23 15.02
CA GLU A 142 9.38 1.11 15.38
C GLU A 142 9.32 2.40 14.56
N ARG A 143 9.09 2.29 13.25
CA ARG A 143 8.90 3.41 12.32
C ARG A 143 7.79 3.08 11.35
N ILE A 144 6.82 3.98 11.21
CA ILE A 144 5.79 3.90 10.18
C ILE A 144 5.46 5.29 9.64
N THR A 145 5.28 5.38 8.33
CA THR A 145 4.69 6.53 7.65
C THR A 145 3.29 6.15 7.17
N VAL A 146 2.30 6.91 7.58
CA VAL A 146 0.89 6.71 7.23
C VAL A 146 0.51 7.83 6.26
N ILE A 147 0.00 7.47 5.08
CA ILE A 147 -0.39 8.41 4.03
C ILE A 147 -1.88 8.25 3.81
N ILE A 148 -2.66 9.26 4.18
CA ILE A 148 -4.12 9.26 4.06
C ILE A 148 -4.50 10.14 2.88
N VAL A 149 -5.13 9.53 1.87
CA VAL A 149 -5.60 10.23 0.67
C VAL A 149 -7.13 10.32 0.72
N GLY A 150 -7.65 11.54 0.86
CA GLY A 150 -9.07 11.75 1.15
C GLY A 150 -9.66 13.02 0.57
N SER A 151 -10.97 13.13 0.66
CA SER A 151 -11.72 14.30 0.20
C SER A 151 -11.64 15.48 1.17
N GLY A 152 -11.32 15.21 2.44
CA GLY A 152 -11.30 16.19 3.53
C GLY A 152 -12.69 16.59 4.04
N SER A 153 -13.76 15.91 3.57
CA SER A 153 -15.14 16.25 3.96
C SER A 153 -15.45 15.91 5.41
N GLU A 154 -14.79 14.90 5.97
CA GLU A 154 -14.85 14.56 7.38
C GLU A 154 -13.47 14.74 8.03
N PRO A 155 -13.40 15.31 9.23
CA PRO A 155 -12.14 15.50 9.92
C PRO A 155 -11.54 14.16 10.38
N ILE A 156 -10.23 14.07 10.25
CA ILE A 156 -9.41 13.04 10.89
C ILE A 156 -9.36 13.37 12.39
N LYS A 157 -9.69 12.40 13.25
CA LYS A 157 -9.76 12.57 14.71
C LYS A 157 -8.93 11.52 15.43
N GLY A 158 -8.49 11.76 16.67
CA GLY A 158 -7.71 10.79 17.44
C GLY A 158 -6.20 10.89 17.20
N THR A 159 -5.76 11.90 16.44
CA THR A 159 -4.34 12.27 16.34
C THR A 159 -4.03 13.42 17.30
N PRO A 160 -2.75 13.60 17.69
CA PRO A 160 -2.34 14.82 18.38
C PRO A 160 -2.44 16.11 17.54
N PHE A 161 -2.85 16.00 16.27
CA PHE A 161 -2.81 17.07 15.28
C PHE A 161 -4.19 17.38 14.68
N ASP A 162 -5.27 16.92 15.32
CA ASP A 162 -6.64 16.97 14.78
C ASP A 162 -7.06 18.38 14.35
N GLU A 163 -6.86 19.37 15.22
CA GLU A 163 -7.22 20.77 14.96
C GLU A 163 -6.44 21.31 13.76
N SER A 164 -5.11 21.11 13.73
CA SER A 164 -4.28 21.61 12.64
C SER A 164 -4.58 20.92 11.30
N ILE A 165 -4.94 19.64 11.31
CA ILE A 165 -5.38 18.93 10.09
C ILE A 165 -6.72 19.51 9.60
N ALA A 166 -7.67 19.69 10.51
CA ALA A 166 -8.99 20.25 10.18
C ALA A 166 -8.89 21.68 9.63
N GLU A 167 -8.07 22.53 10.24
CA GLU A 167 -7.79 23.88 9.74
C GLU A 167 -7.21 23.86 8.32
N ASN A 168 -6.28 22.95 8.03
CA ASN A 168 -5.71 22.80 6.70
C ASN A 168 -6.76 22.36 5.68
N TYR A 169 -7.70 21.48 6.03
CA TYR A 169 -8.79 21.09 5.13
C TYR A 169 -9.71 22.27 4.85
N LEU A 170 -10.12 23.01 5.88
CA LEU A 170 -11.00 24.17 5.74
C LEU A 170 -10.38 25.28 4.89
N LYS A 171 -9.12 25.62 5.16
CA LYS A 171 -8.39 26.67 4.42
C LYS A 171 -8.27 26.39 2.92
N ASN A 172 -8.26 25.11 2.55
CA ASN A 172 -7.90 24.66 1.21
C ASN A 172 -9.06 23.97 0.45
N ASP A 173 -10.25 23.84 1.06
CA ASP A 173 -11.41 23.13 0.49
C ASP A 173 -11.78 23.63 -0.92
N GLU A 174 -11.86 24.95 -1.11
CA GLU A 174 -12.25 25.51 -2.39
C GLU A 174 -11.23 25.18 -3.50
N ALA A 175 -9.95 25.37 -3.21
CA ALA A 175 -8.87 25.06 -4.14
C ALA A 175 -8.85 23.58 -4.51
N GLN A 176 -9.00 22.71 -3.49
CA GLN A 176 -9.08 21.26 -3.63
C GLN A 176 -10.25 20.84 -4.53
N ARG A 177 -11.45 21.38 -4.27
CA ARG A 177 -12.67 21.05 -5.02
C ARG A 177 -12.60 21.53 -6.46
N LYS A 178 -12.12 22.75 -6.69
CA LYS A 178 -11.95 23.34 -8.02
C LYS A 178 -10.94 22.55 -8.86
N ALA A 179 -9.84 22.14 -8.25
CA ALA A 179 -8.79 21.34 -8.92
C ALA A 179 -9.14 19.85 -9.04
N LYS A 180 -10.21 19.38 -8.37
CA LYS A 180 -10.56 17.96 -8.24
C LYS A 180 -9.39 17.12 -7.68
N MET A 181 -8.58 17.72 -6.82
CA MET A 181 -7.46 17.05 -6.18
C MET A 181 -7.91 16.44 -4.86
N PRO A 182 -7.33 15.34 -4.39
CA PRO A 182 -7.51 14.89 -3.02
C PRO A 182 -6.63 15.71 -2.07
N PHE A 183 -6.97 15.70 -0.78
CA PHE A 183 -6.01 15.99 0.27
C PHE A 183 -5.11 14.79 0.46
N VAL A 184 -3.82 15.03 0.71
CA VAL A 184 -2.90 14.00 1.20
C VAL A 184 -2.36 14.42 2.55
N THR A 185 -2.72 13.64 3.57
CA THR A 185 -2.28 13.83 4.96
C THR A 185 -1.26 12.77 5.29
N ILE A 186 -0.08 13.19 5.71
CA ILE A 186 1.02 12.30 6.07
C ILE A 186 1.18 12.37 7.58
N LEU A 187 1.21 11.21 8.23
CA LEU A 187 1.54 11.07 9.64
C LEU A 187 2.78 10.20 9.76
N ARG A 188 3.75 10.62 10.57
CA ARG A 188 4.87 9.74 10.95
C ARG A 188 4.71 9.29 12.38
N ALA A 189 4.98 8.00 12.60
CA ALA A 189 5.03 7.42 13.92
C ALA A 189 6.40 6.81 14.21
N TYR A 190 6.82 6.94 15.47
CA TYR A 190 8.05 6.39 16.01
C TYR A 190 7.78 5.73 17.36
N TYR A 191 8.24 4.48 17.53
CA TYR A 191 7.98 3.63 18.72
C TYR A 191 6.53 3.73 19.23
N GLY A 192 5.56 3.49 18.35
CA GLY A 192 4.15 3.49 18.74
C GLY A 192 3.49 4.85 18.94
N LYS A 193 4.18 5.97 18.65
CA LYS A 193 3.63 7.31 18.85
C LYS A 193 3.65 8.11 17.56
N LEU A 194 2.55 8.81 17.25
CA LEU A 194 2.53 9.81 16.18
C LEU A 194 3.37 11.02 16.61
N VAL A 195 4.37 11.38 15.80
CA VAL A 195 5.38 12.39 16.17
C VAL A 195 5.40 13.61 15.25
N SER A 196 4.89 13.48 14.03
CA SER A 196 4.82 14.60 13.08
C SER A 196 3.73 14.38 12.04
N PHE A 197 3.27 15.47 11.43
CA PHE A 197 2.30 15.44 10.33
C PHE A 197 2.61 16.47 9.25
N SER A 198 2.04 16.27 8.07
CA SER A 198 1.89 17.31 7.04
C SER A 198 0.59 17.10 6.28
N VAL A 199 0.01 18.17 5.75
CA VAL A 199 -1.15 18.12 4.85
C VAL A 199 -0.76 18.83 3.56
N CYS A 200 -0.98 18.20 2.42
CA CYS A 200 -0.65 18.78 1.13
C CYS A 200 -1.79 18.62 0.11
N LEU A 201 -1.80 19.54 -0.84
CA LEU A 201 -2.65 19.51 -2.03
C LEU A 201 -1.76 19.30 -3.25
N PRO A 202 -1.75 18.12 -3.87
CA PRO A 202 -1.05 17.94 -5.14
C PRO A 202 -1.58 18.93 -6.20
N PRO A 203 -0.74 19.42 -7.12
CA PRO A 203 0.59 18.93 -7.48
C PRO A 203 1.74 19.58 -6.69
N TRP A 204 1.46 20.32 -5.61
CA TRP A 204 2.54 20.90 -4.81
C TRP A 204 3.49 19.81 -4.30
N PRO A 205 4.82 20.08 -4.22
CA PRO A 205 5.80 19.11 -3.77
C PRO A 205 5.37 18.48 -2.45
N MET A 206 5.34 17.16 -2.42
CA MET A 206 5.07 16.41 -1.20
C MET A 206 6.35 16.35 -0.38
N GLU A 207 6.40 17.10 0.71
CA GLU A 207 7.48 17.01 1.69
C GLU A 207 7.05 16.08 2.82
N LEU A 208 7.87 15.05 3.05
CA LEU A 208 7.70 14.18 4.20
C LEU A 208 8.19 14.90 5.45
N PRO A 209 7.36 15.01 6.50
CA PRO A 209 7.76 15.73 7.72
C PRO A 209 8.95 15.01 8.36
N GLU A 210 9.96 15.72 8.85
CA GLU A 210 11.10 15.05 9.47
C GLU A 210 10.72 14.33 10.78
N TYR A 211 11.33 13.17 11.04
CA TYR A 211 11.28 12.59 12.39
C TYR A 211 12.00 13.53 13.38
N PRO A 212 11.40 13.89 14.52
CA PRO A 212 12.06 14.70 15.53
C PRO A 212 13.43 14.12 15.92
N LYS A 213 14.41 14.97 16.23
CA LYS A 213 15.78 14.51 16.57
C LYS A 213 15.80 13.61 17.81
N GLU A 214 14.87 13.83 18.75
CA GLU A 214 14.66 12.98 19.92
C GLU A 214 14.23 11.57 19.52
N ALA A 215 13.41 11.45 18.47
CA ALA A 215 13.04 10.18 17.83
C ALA A 215 14.17 9.56 16.98
N ARG A 216 15.41 10.08 17.02
CA ARG A 216 16.60 9.38 16.48
C ARG A 216 17.45 8.75 17.57
N ARG A 217 17.25 9.12 18.84
CA ARG A 217 17.92 8.46 19.96
C ARG A 217 17.05 7.28 20.36
N ALA A 218 17.47 6.07 19.99
CA ALA A 218 16.98 4.88 20.68
C ALA A 218 17.13 5.10 22.19
N PRO A 219 16.21 4.62 23.04
CA PRO A 219 16.41 4.66 24.47
C PRO A 219 17.75 3.98 24.77
N GLU A 220 18.72 4.78 25.20
CA GLU A 220 20.00 4.28 25.67
C GLU A 220 19.67 3.30 26.80
N PRO A 221 20.07 2.02 26.70
CA PRO A 221 19.80 1.08 27.77
C PRO A 221 20.38 1.69 29.03
N ALA A 222 19.50 1.99 29.99
CA ALA A 222 19.91 2.51 31.28
C ALA A 222 21.00 1.56 31.77
N ALA A 223 22.23 2.07 31.91
CA ALA A 223 23.33 1.30 32.42
C ALA A 223 22.94 0.90 33.85
N THR A 224 22.39 -0.29 34.02
CA THR A 224 22.22 -0.93 35.31
C THR A 224 23.63 -1.21 35.79
N LYS A 225 24.18 -0.25 36.54
CA LYS A 225 25.35 -0.45 37.36
C LYS A 225 25.06 -1.67 38.23
N PRO A 226 25.81 -2.79 38.13
CA PRO A 226 25.57 -3.93 38.98
C PRO A 226 25.80 -3.49 40.43
N ALA A 227 24.77 -3.63 41.27
CA ALA A 227 24.91 -3.47 42.69
C ALA A 227 25.86 -4.57 43.22
N PRO A 228 26.83 -4.25 44.10
CA PRO A 228 27.65 -5.26 44.75
C PRO A 228 26.76 -6.21 45.56
N VAL A 229 26.82 -7.50 45.23
CA VAL A 229 26.14 -8.54 46.01
C VAL A 229 27.03 -8.85 47.21
N GLU A 230 26.62 -8.46 48.41
CA GLU A 230 27.21 -8.97 49.65
C GLU A 230 26.79 -10.45 49.86
N PRO A 231 27.71 -11.35 50.23
CA PRO A 231 27.38 -12.73 50.50
C PRO A 231 26.73 -12.87 51.88
N LYS A 232 25.42 -13.13 51.94
CA LYS A 232 24.78 -13.61 53.18
C LYS A 232 24.83 -15.13 53.25
N SER A 233 25.59 -15.58 54.24
CA SER A 233 25.73 -16.96 54.69
C SER A 233 24.39 -17.61 55.07
N ALA A 234 24.32 -18.92 54.83
CA ALA A 234 23.19 -19.81 55.01
C ALA A 234 22.70 -19.94 56.46
N VAL A 235 21.37 -20.09 56.63
CA VAL A 235 20.75 -20.93 57.67
C VAL A 235 19.46 -21.53 57.08
N ALA A 236 19.39 -22.86 57.06
CA ALA A 236 18.19 -23.63 56.70
C ALA A 236 17.26 -23.79 57.92
N PRO A 237 15.96 -24.05 57.68
CA PRO A 237 15.26 -25.03 58.50
C PRO A 237 14.61 -26.13 57.63
N ALA A 238 14.73 -27.36 58.14
CA ALA A 238 14.06 -28.56 57.66
C ALA A 238 12.55 -28.54 57.99
N ILE A 239 11.84 -29.60 57.53
CA ILE A 239 10.56 -30.24 57.96
C ILE A 239 9.70 -30.54 56.68
N PRO A 240 8.88 -31.62 56.62
CA PRO A 240 9.19 -33.02 56.34
C PRO A 240 8.45 -33.55 55.07
N ALA A 241 8.61 -34.83 54.78
CA ALA A 241 8.01 -35.53 53.64
C ALA A 241 6.47 -35.63 53.69
N ALA A 242 5.82 -35.49 52.53
CA ALA A 242 4.47 -36.00 52.26
C ALA A 242 4.46 -36.72 50.90
N ASP A 243 3.93 -37.95 50.92
CA ASP A 243 3.80 -38.89 49.83
C ASP A 243 2.97 -38.38 48.65
N TYR A 244 3.47 -38.59 47.43
CA TYR A 244 2.66 -38.72 46.22
C TYR A 244 3.19 -39.86 45.33
N PRO A 245 2.30 -40.69 44.74
CA PRO A 245 2.66 -41.89 43.99
C PRO A 245 3.28 -41.59 42.61
N PRO A 246 4.01 -42.55 42.01
CA PRO A 246 4.68 -42.35 40.72
C PRO A 246 3.66 -42.30 39.57
N VAL A 247 3.66 -41.19 38.82
CA VAL A 247 2.96 -41.12 37.53
C VAL A 247 3.85 -41.76 36.48
N TYR A 248 3.33 -42.83 35.89
CA TYR A 248 3.92 -43.58 34.80
C TYR A 248 4.16 -42.70 33.57
N ALA A 249 5.35 -42.81 32.99
CA ALA A 249 5.65 -42.34 31.65
C ALA A 249 4.92 -43.25 30.64
N THR A 250 3.81 -42.78 30.10
CA THR A 250 3.16 -43.39 28.94
C THR A 250 3.79 -42.81 27.68
N ASN A 251 4.52 -43.65 26.94
CA ASN A 251 4.92 -43.41 25.56
C ASN A 251 3.69 -43.05 24.73
N MET A 252 3.62 -41.82 24.21
CA MET A 252 2.72 -41.50 23.10
C MET A 252 3.46 -41.66 21.76
N PRO A 253 2.77 -42.16 20.72
CA PRO A 253 3.35 -42.34 19.40
C PRO A 253 3.63 -40.98 18.75
N ILE A 254 4.77 -40.88 18.07
CA ILE A 254 5.09 -39.83 17.10
C ILE A 254 4.00 -39.87 16.02
N ILE A 255 3.17 -38.83 15.98
CA ILE A 255 2.34 -38.53 14.81
C ILE A 255 3.20 -37.67 13.90
N GLU A 256 3.68 -38.29 12.83
CA GLU A 256 4.36 -37.66 11.72
C GLU A 256 3.40 -36.67 11.03
N PRO A 257 3.78 -35.40 10.80
CA PRO A 257 2.93 -34.46 10.09
C PRO A 257 2.76 -34.89 8.63
N PRO A 258 1.57 -34.74 8.02
CA PRO A 258 1.37 -35.11 6.62
C PRO A 258 2.27 -34.26 5.72
N SER A 259 3.12 -34.96 4.97
CA SER A 259 3.84 -34.45 3.82
C SER A 259 2.85 -33.86 2.83
N LEU A 260 2.84 -32.53 2.69
CA LEU A 260 2.19 -31.87 1.56
C LEU A 260 3.10 -32.04 0.35
N GLU A 261 2.75 -33.00 -0.51
CA GLU A 261 3.30 -33.08 -1.87
C GLU A 261 2.94 -31.79 -2.61
N VAL A 262 3.92 -30.92 -2.79
CA VAL A 262 3.85 -29.81 -3.75
C VAL A 262 3.91 -30.44 -5.14
N SER A 263 2.74 -30.64 -5.74
CA SER A 263 2.62 -30.96 -7.16
C SER A 263 3.18 -29.79 -7.96
N THR A 264 4.41 -29.99 -8.43
CA THR A 264 5.12 -29.07 -9.32
C THR A 264 4.67 -29.37 -10.74
N ASN A 265 3.64 -28.68 -11.21
CA ASN A 265 3.29 -28.59 -12.63
C ASN A 265 3.48 -27.14 -13.10
N PHE A 266 4.73 -26.70 -13.19
CA PHE A 266 5.08 -25.62 -14.11
C PHE A 266 5.29 -26.24 -15.49
N ALA A 267 4.21 -26.26 -16.28
CA ALA A 267 4.34 -26.44 -17.71
C ALA A 267 5.05 -25.21 -18.29
N LEU A 268 6.26 -25.47 -18.81
CA LEU A 268 7.07 -24.55 -19.58
C LEU A 268 6.32 -24.21 -20.88
N ILE A 269 5.62 -23.06 -20.92
CA ILE A 269 5.12 -22.53 -22.19
C ILE A 269 6.32 -21.87 -22.87
N ALA A 270 6.90 -22.59 -23.83
CA ALA A 270 7.85 -22.03 -24.78
C ALA A 270 7.17 -20.93 -25.60
N PRO A 271 7.86 -19.83 -25.93
CA PRO A 271 7.35 -18.84 -26.86
C PRO A 271 7.45 -19.41 -28.27
N ASP A 272 6.34 -19.94 -28.77
CA ASP A 272 6.26 -20.36 -30.15
C ASP A 272 6.03 -19.14 -31.06
N SER A 273 7.01 -18.92 -31.93
CA SER A 273 6.86 -18.46 -33.31
C SER A 273 6.20 -17.10 -33.56
N ILE A 274 7.07 -16.10 -33.70
CA ILE A 274 6.86 -14.88 -34.48
C ILE A 274 6.57 -15.30 -35.93
N VAL A 275 5.35 -15.07 -36.40
CA VAL A 275 5.03 -15.11 -37.82
C VAL A 275 4.69 -13.70 -38.28
N THR A 276 5.60 -13.17 -39.09
CA THR A 276 5.42 -11.96 -39.92
C THR A 276 4.42 -12.26 -41.04
N PRO A 277 3.59 -11.28 -41.44
CA PRO A 277 3.65 -10.88 -42.85
C PRO A 277 3.76 -9.35 -42.92
N THR A 278 4.83 -8.86 -43.52
CA THR A 278 4.91 -8.49 -44.94
C THR A 278 4.25 -7.15 -45.18
N ASN A 279 5.12 -6.16 -45.23
CA ASN A 279 4.88 -4.82 -45.72
C ASN A 279 4.86 -4.90 -47.26
N GLU A 280 3.77 -4.48 -47.92
CA GLU A 280 3.79 -4.27 -49.37
C GLU A 280 2.86 -3.12 -49.79
N ALA A 281 3.44 -2.27 -50.65
CA ALA A 281 2.86 -1.36 -51.63
C ALA A 281 2.11 -0.09 -51.17
N ALA A 282 2.88 0.99 -51.28
CA ALA A 282 2.54 2.32 -51.80
C ALA A 282 1.31 2.42 -52.73
N THR A 283 0.53 3.49 -52.53
CA THR A 283 -0.05 4.26 -53.65
C THR A 283 0.00 5.75 -53.36
N THR A 284 0.71 6.45 -54.23
CA THR A 284 0.91 7.90 -54.33
C THR A 284 -0.24 8.63 -55.05
N LYS A 285 -0.27 9.96 -54.84
CA LYS A 285 -0.68 11.06 -55.78
C LYS A 285 -2.13 11.60 -55.64
N PRO A 286 -2.47 12.84 -56.08
CA PRO A 286 -1.70 14.09 -56.28
C PRO A 286 -2.22 15.32 -55.50
N ALA A 287 -1.34 16.30 -55.32
CA ALA A 287 -1.66 17.70 -55.03
C ALA A 287 -2.32 18.43 -56.23
N PRO A 288 -3.11 19.51 -56.03
CA PRO A 288 -3.53 20.39 -57.11
C PRO A 288 -2.49 21.50 -57.40
N PRO A 289 -2.54 22.10 -58.61
CA PRO A 289 -1.45 22.85 -59.24
C PRO A 289 -1.37 24.35 -58.83
N PRO A 290 -0.22 25.01 -59.06
CA PRO A 290 -0.05 26.45 -58.86
C PRO A 290 -0.27 27.24 -60.16
N GLU A 291 -0.86 28.45 -60.06
CA GLU A 291 -0.80 29.50 -61.10
C GLU A 291 -1.39 30.82 -60.54
N PRO A 292 -1.08 32.02 -61.08
CA PRO A 292 0.24 32.59 -61.38
C PRO A 292 0.44 33.99 -60.73
N SER A 293 1.70 34.44 -60.70
CA SER A 293 2.14 35.80 -60.33
C SER A 293 1.97 36.82 -61.47
N ALA A 294 1.60 38.06 -61.15
CA ALA A 294 1.99 39.35 -61.80
C ALA A 294 1.25 40.51 -61.06
N LYS A 295 1.75 41.71 -60.70
CA LYS A 295 2.90 42.53 -61.10
C LYS A 295 3.39 43.49 -59.99
N GLN A 296 4.70 43.73 -60.06
CA GLN A 296 5.61 44.83 -59.67
C GLN A 296 5.15 46.17 -59.01
N ASN A 297 6.02 46.55 -58.04
CA ASN A 297 6.73 47.82 -57.80
C ASN A 297 5.96 49.08 -57.34
N THR A 298 6.38 49.70 -56.21
CA THR A 298 7.24 50.91 -56.21
C THR A 298 7.83 51.17 -54.80
N VAL A 299 9.04 51.73 -54.82
CA VAL A 299 10.03 52.15 -53.80
C VAL A 299 9.46 53.08 -52.70
N THR A 300 9.94 53.01 -51.45
CA THR A 300 10.85 53.97 -50.74
C THR A 300 10.91 53.66 -49.22
N SER A 301 12.12 53.56 -48.66
CA SER A 301 12.46 53.57 -47.21
C SER A 301 12.66 55.05 -46.74
N PRO A 302 12.77 55.45 -45.45
CA PRO A 302 12.93 54.65 -44.21
C PRO A 302 12.07 55.11 -43.01
N ALA A 303 11.90 54.25 -42.01
CA ALA A 303 11.89 54.60 -40.57
C ALA A 303 11.48 53.37 -39.73
N SER A 304 12.40 52.96 -38.87
CA SER A 304 12.18 51.99 -37.80
C SER A 304 11.35 52.64 -36.69
N LEU A 305 10.13 52.15 -36.44
CA LEU A 305 9.55 51.96 -35.11
C LEU A 305 8.21 51.20 -35.23
N ALA A 306 7.99 50.29 -34.28
CA ALA A 306 6.70 49.65 -33.92
C ALA A 306 6.07 48.67 -34.95
N ASN A 307 6.18 47.37 -34.67
CA ASN A 307 5.25 46.37 -35.20
C ASN A 307 4.66 45.53 -34.05
N GLN A 308 3.52 45.99 -33.55
CA GLN A 308 2.66 45.28 -32.62
C GLN A 308 1.52 44.66 -33.45
N LYS A 309 1.59 43.34 -33.69
CA LYS A 309 0.57 42.58 -34.40
C LYS A 309 -0.61 42.32 -33.46
N ALA A 310 -1.77 42.86 -33.80
CA ALA A 310 -3.01 42.71 -33.05
C ALA A 310 -3.50 41.24 -32.98
N PRO A 311 -3.99 40.76 -31.82
CA PRO A 311 -4.63 39.46 -31.68
C PRO A 311 -6.10 39.52 -32.12
N LEU A 312 -6.53 38.52 -32.88
CA LEU A 312 -7.95 38.28 -33.18
C LEU A 312 -8.71 37.91 -31.89
N PRO A 313 -9.98 38.35 -31.72
CA PRO A 313 -10.72 38.20 -30.47
C PRO A 313 -11.15 36.73 -30.24
N VAL A 314 -10.60 36.13 -29.18
CA VAL A 314 -10.86 34.77 -28.68
C VAL A 314 -12.35 34.47 -28.41
N VAL A 315 -13.20 35.49 -28.35
CA VAL A 315 -14.62 35.40 -27.97
C VAL A 315 -15.47 34.64 -29.00
N THR A 316 -15.12 34.67 -30.30
CA THR A 316 -15.94 34.02 -31.33
C THR A 316 -15.81 32.50 -31.38
N ILE A 317 -14.66 31.95 -30.96
CA ILE A 317 -14.44 30.50 -30.93
C ILE A 317 -15.21 29.84 -29.76
N LEU A 318 -15.39 30.56 -28.65
CA LEU A 318 -16.10 30.06 -27.47
C LEU A 318 -17.62 29.88 -27.73
N VAL A 319 -18.23 30.81 -28.47
CA VAL A 319 -19.67 30.80 -28.73
C VAL A 319 -20.08 29.66 -29.68
N ALA A 320 -19.26 29.35 -30.68
CA ALA A 320 -19.50 28.23 -31.59
C ALA A 320 -19.44 26.87 -30.87
N GLY A 321 -18.53 26.71 -29.89
CA GLY A 321 -18.40 25.48 -29.12
C GLY A 321 -19.60 25.20 -28.20
N ILE A 322 -20.18 26.24 -27.60
CA ILE A 322 -21.35 26.11 -26.71
C ILE A 322 -22.60 25.71 -27.51
N ALA A 323 -22.80 26.27 -28.71
CA ALA A 323 -23.94 25.93 -29.57
C ALA A 323 -23.92 24.45 -30.00
N LEU A 324 -22.74 23.91 -30.31
CA LEU A 324 -22.58 22.50 -30.69
C LEU A 324 -22.92 21.55 -29.53
N LEU A 325 -22.48 21.87 -28.31
CA LEU A 325 -22.77 21.07 -27.12
C LEU A 325 -24.27 21.03 -26.78
N ILE A 326 -24.97 22.17 -26.93
CA ILE A 326 -26.42 22.22 -26.70
C ILE A 326 -27.15 21.34 -27.73
N GLY A 327 -26.75 21.37 -29.01
CA GLY A 327 -27.33 20.52 -30.05
C GLY A 327 -27.20 19.03 -29.74
N ILE A 328 -26.02 18.57 -29.31
CA ILE A 328 -25.78 17.17 -28.94
C ILE A 328 -26.62 16.76 -27.74
N MET A 329 -26.77 17.66 -26.75
CA MET A 329 -27.53 17.38 -25.53
C MET A 329 -29.03 17.20 -25.81
N VAL A 330 -29.61 18.00 -26.72
CA VAL A 330 -31.01 17.87 -27.15
C VAL A 330 -31.26 16.54 -27.86
N VAL A 331 -30.36 16.13 -28.76
CA VAL A 331 -30.46 14.84 -29.46
C VAL A 331 -30.38 13.67 -28.48
N PHE A 332 -29.49 13.76 -27.48
CA PHE A 332 -29.35 12.74 -26.45
C PHE A 332 -30.63 12.61 -25.58
N ILE A 333 -31.24 13.72 -25.19
CA ILE A 333 -32.54 13.71 -24.48
C ILE A 333 -33.64 13.09 -25.37
N ALA A 334 -33.67 13.42 -26.66
CA ALA A 334 -34.65 12.88 -27.59
C ALA A 334 -34.52 11.35 -27.73
N LEU A 335 -33.28 10.85 -27.81
CA LEU A 335 -33.00 9.40 -27.84
C LEU A 335 -33.44 8.70 -26.55
N LEU A 336 -33.16 9.28 -25.38
CA LEU A 336 -33.61 8.73 -24.10
C LEU A 336 -35.14 8.73 -23.94
N ARG A 337 -35.82 9.72 -24.51
CA ARG A 337 -37.29 9.75 -24.54
C ARG A 337 -37.87 8.74 -25.52
N TRP A 338 -37.21 8.50 -26.64
CA TRP A 338 -37.67 7.52 -27.63
C TRP A 338 -37.51 6.09 -27.12
N THR A 339 -36.36 5.75 -26.52
CA THR A 339 -36.14 4.41 -25.94
C THR A 339 -37.12 4.08 -24.82
N ARG A 340 -37.54 5.07 -24.03
CA ARG A 340 -38.58 4.89 -23.01
C ARG A 340 -39.98 4.63 -23.58
N ARG A 341 -40.29 5.09 -24.80
CA ARG A 341 -41.58 4.81 -25.44
C ARG A 341 -41.64 3.41 -26.05
N SER A 342 -40.50 2.85 -26.46
CA SER A 342 -40.44 1.53 -27.12
C SER A 342 -40.55 0.34 -26.16
N ALA A 343 -40.51 0.55 -24.84
CA ALA A 343 -40.60 -0.52 -23.85
C ALA A 343 -42.06 -0.91 -23.46
N GLY A 344 -43.07 -0.40 -24.17
CA GLY A 344 -44.49 -0.54 -23.81
C GLY A 344 -45.29 -1.63 -24.53
N GLU A 345 -44.77 -2.29 -25.56
CA GLU A 345 -45.48 -3.40 -26.23
C GLU A 345 -44.82 -4.73 -25.90
N SER A 346 -45.21 -5.31 -24.76
CA SER A 346 -44.88 -6.69 -24.44
C SER A 346 -45.70 -7.65 -25.32
N LEU A 347 -44.99 -8.49 -26.06
CA LEU A 347 -45.50 -9.55 -26.94
C LEU A 347 -46.21 -10.72 -26.21
N ILE A 348 -46.66 -10.54 -24.96
CA ILE A 348 -47.09 -11.64 -24.08
C ILE A 348 -48.62 -11.86 -24.11
N THR A 349 -49.44 -10.99 -24.70
CA THR A 349 -50.91 -11.14 -24.69
C THR A 349 -51.55 -11.63 -25.99
N ARG A 350 -50.79 -12.09 -27.00
CA ARG A 350 -51.37 -12.53 -28.29
C ARG A 350 -51.75 -14.01 -28.39
N THR A 351 -51.57 -14.82 -27.35
CA THR A 351 -51.81 -16.28 -27.42
C THR A 351 -52.72 -16.79 -26.31
N MET A 352 -53.94 -16.26 -26.18
CA MET A 352 -54.92 -16.86 -25.25
C MET A 352 -56.40 -16.71 -25.63
N ASN A 353 -56.71 -16.54 -26.92
CA ASN A 353 -58.11 -16.54 -27.35
C ASN A 353 -58.32 -17.30 -28.67
N LYS A 354 -58.07 -18.61 -28.65
CA LYS A 354 -58.50 -19.50 -29.74
C LYS A 354 -58.69 -20.93 -29.24
N ARG A 355 -59.76 -21.14 -28.48
CA ARG A 355 -60.44 -22.43 -28.28
C ARG A 355 -61.77 -22.10 -27.62
N ASP A 356 -62.84 -22.27 -28.39
CA ASP A 356 -64.21 -22.62 -28.03
C ASP A 356 -65.10 -22.08 -29.14
N ASP A 357 -65.16 -22.85 -30.23
CA ASP A 357 -66.25 -22.96 -31.22
C ASP A 357 -66.05 -24.27 -32.00
#